data_AF-A0A7W0M0G8-F1
#
_entry.id   AF-A0A7W0M0G8-F1
#
_cell.length_a   1.000
_cell.length_b   1.000
_cell.length_c   1.000
_cell.angle_alpha   90.00
_cell.angle_beta   90.00
_cell.angle_gamma   90.00
#
_symmetry.space_group_name_H-M   'P 1'
#
loop_
_entity.id
_entity.type
_entity.pdbx_description
1 polymer ?
#
loop_
_entity_poly.entity_id
_entity_poly.type
_entity_poly.pdbx_seq_one_letter_code
_entity_poly.pdbx_strand_id
1 'polypeptide(L)'
;DVDAQIAQFENQTGLALPADLQTIFGDNILFAVDQEGLTAAAIQAEDPTLFNAGVRFTSDPAALNAIYGKLLPLIQQEMEAGVLPFVKRDLDDGIAIATNEAYADKLGSDGGLGETDAFQSVIDDAAAQEFVAYFNWDSVEDPILQALQGQGEGQEVVDNLRPLEAFGATFDIEDNYMQISFQVSVND
;
A
#
# COMPACT_ATOMS: atom_id res chain seq x y z
N ASP A 1 -17.24 -0.40 29.47
CA ASP A 1 -18.20 0.41 28.72
C ASP A 1 -17.47 0.93 27.50
N VAL A 2 -17.88 0.51 26.30
CA VAL A 2 -17.16 0.78 25.05
C VAL A 2 -17.27 2.26 24.69
N ASP A 3 -18.43 2.86 24.92
CA ASP A 3 -18.69 4.27 24.62
C ASP A 3 -17.79 5.20 25.44
N ALA A 4 -17.57 4.84 26.72
CA ALA A 4 -16.66 5.57 27.59
C ALA A 4 -15.18 5.47 27.12
N GLN A 5 -14.78 4.32 26.58
CA GLN A 5 -13.42 4.12 26.04
C GLN A 5 -13.22 4.89 24.74
N ILE A 6 -14.22 4.89 23.85
CA ILE A 6 -14.21 5.70 22.63
C ILE A 6 -14.11 7.17 22.98
N ALA A 7 -14.99 7.68 23.85
CA ALA A 7 -14.97 9.09 24.25
C ALA A 7 -13.64 9.49 24.91
N GLN A 8 -13.03 8.61 25.71
CA GLN A 8 -11.70 8.86 26.27
C GLN A 8 -10.64 8.96 25.17
N PHE A 9 -10.67 8.06 24.18
CA PHE A 9 -9.74 8.06 23.06
C PHE A 9 -9.90 9.30 22.18
N GLU A 10 -11.13 9.69 21.85
CA GLU A 10 -11.43 10.91 21.10
C GLU A 10 -10.92 12.16 21.84
N ASN A 11 -11.11 12.24 23.16
CA ASN A 11 -10.59 13.35 23.96
C ASN A 11 -9.05 13.40 24.00
N GLN A 12 -8.38 12.25 23.94
CA GLN A 12 -6.92 12.16 23.96
C GLN A 12 -6.30 12.47 22.59
N THR A 13 -6.93 12.01 21.50
CA THR A 13 -6.38 12.08 20.14
C THR A 13 -6.93 13.22 19.30
N GLY A 14 -8.09 13.77 19.69
CA GLY A 14 -8.86 14.72 18.90
C GLY A 14 -9.57 14.09 17.69
N LEU A 15 -9.49 12.77 17.51
CA LEU A 15 -10.24 12.06 16.48
C LEU A 15 -11.73 12.01 16.85
N ALA A 16 -12.59 11.99 15.83
CA ALA A 16 -14.03 11.85 15.95
C ALA A 16 -14.45 10.52 15.30
N LEU A 17 -14.78 9.51 16.11
CA LEU A 17 -15.16 8.17 15.67
C LEU A 17 -16.70 8.03 15.62
N PRO A 18 -17.28 7.41 14.59
CA PRO A 18 -16.63 6.77 13.44
C PRO A 18 -16.36 7.73 12.26
N ALA A 19 -16.71 9.01 12.37
CA ALA A 19 -16.70 9.96 11.26
C ALA A 19 -15.33 10.09 10.57
N ASP A 20 -14.25 10.24 11.33
CA ASP A 20 -12.89 10.36 10.79
C ASP A 20 -12.45 9.05 10.09
N LEU A 21 -12.90 7.88 10.54
CA LEU A 21 -12.63 6.62 9.82
C LEU A 21 -13.35 6.60 8.48
N GLN A 22 -14.60 7.05 8.43
CA GLN A 22 -15.33 7.15 7.16
C GLN A 22 -14.66 8.13 6.20
N THR A 23 -14.01 9.20 6.69
CA THR A 23 -13.23 10.09 5.82
C THR A 23 -11.98 9.41 5.29
N ILE A 24 -11.22 8.69 6.13
CA ILE A 24 -9.99 7.99 5.73
C ILE A 24 -10.32 6.89 4.72
N PHE A 25 -11.34 6.08 4.99
CA PHE A 25 -11.79 4.96 4.17
C PHE A 25 -12.86 5.35 3.13
N GLY A 26 -13.03 6.65 2.86
CA GLY A 26 -14.18 7.22 2.17
C GLY A 26 -14.39 6.67 0.76
N ASP A 27 -13.68 7.23 -0.22
CA ASP A 27 -13.88 6.86 -1.62
C ASP A 27 -12.85 5.83 -2.08
N ASN A 28 -11.57 6.07 -1.77
CA ASN A 28 -10.51 5.13 -2.12
C ASN A 28 -9.29 5.27 -1.20
N ILE A 29 -8.67 4.12 -0.88
CA ILE A 29 -7.32 4.06 -0.33
C ILE A 29 -6.48 3.18 -1.25
N LEU A 30 -5.35 3.72 -1.68
CA LEU A 30 -4.30 2.97 -2.37
C LEU A 30 -3.08 2.88 -1.46
N PHE A 31 -2.55 1.68 -1.28
CA PHE A 31 -1.19 1.45 -0.79
C PHE A 31 -0.35 0.89 -1.94
N ALA A 32 0.82 1.48 -2.18
CA ALA A 32 1.67 1.08 -3.29
C ALA A 32 3.14 1.10 -2.92
N VAL A 33 3.87 0.09 -3.40
CA VAL A 33 5.33 -0.02 -3.35
C VAL A 33 5.85 -0.15 -4.77
N ASP A 34 6.87 0.64 -5.10
CA ASP A 34 7.45 0.69 -6.43
C ASP A 34 8.66 -0.22 -6.57
N GLN A 35 8.79 -0.83 -7.75
CA GLN A 35 9.92 -1.70 -8.09
C GLN A 35 11.27 -0.99 -7.97
N GLU A 36 11.33 0.32 -8.26
CA GLU A 36 12.57 1.10 -8.22
C GLU A 36 13.18 1.18 -6.81
N GLY A 37 12.36 1.01 -5.75
CA GLY A 37 12.82 0.94 -4.36
C GLY A 37 13.13 -0.48 -3.88
N LEU A 38 12.76 -1.52 -4.63
CA LEU A 38 12.89 -2.93 -4.23
C LEU A 38 14.24 -3.52 -4.66
N THR A 39 15.33 -2.89 -4.21
CA THR A 39 16.69 -3.41 -4.47
C THR A 39 17.07 -4.51 -3.47
N ALA A 40 17.98 -5.41 -3.86
CA ALA A 40 18.50 -6.44 -2.95
C ALA A 40 19.11 -5.84 -1.67
N ALA A 41 19.73 -4.66 -1.77
CA ALA A 41 20.28 -3.94 -0.63
C ALA A 41 19.16 -3.39 0.29
N ALA A 42 18.10 -2.82 -0.28
CA ALA A 42 16.95 -2.33 0.49
C ALA A 42 16.23 -3.48 1.22
N ILE A 43 16.04 -4.62 0.55
CA ILE A 43 15.42 -5.82 1.13
C ILE A 43 16.25 -6.35 2.31
N GLN A 44 17.59 -6.35 2.19
CA GLN A 44 18.49 -6.86 3.23
C GLN A 44 18.71 -5.89 4.39
N ALA A 45 18.57 -4.58 4.16
CA ALA A 45 18.86 -3.57 5.16
C ALA A 45 17.83 -3.50 6.29
N GLU A 46 16.66 -4.15 6.12
CA GLU A 46 15.50 -4.04 7.03
C GLU A 46 15.09 -2.57 7.30
N ASP A 47 15.46 -1.66 6.40
CA ASP A 47 15.24 -0.23 6.52
C ASP A 47 14.12 0.20 5.55
N PRO A 48 12.91 0.50 6.05
CA PRO A 48 11.80 0.85 5.19
C PRO A 48 12.00 2.19 4.46
N THR A 49 12.98 3.01 4.84
CA THR A 49 13.26 4.31 4.20
C THR A 49 13.83 4.16 2.81
N LEU A 50 14.36 2.96 2.50
CA LEU A 50 14.96 2.64 1.22
C LEU A 50 13.92 2.24 0.17
N PHE A 51 12.67 1.99 0.56
CA PHE A 51 11.60 1.68 -0.38
C PHE A 51 10.90 2.95 -0.87
N ASN A 52 10.54 2.94 -2.14
CA ASN A 52 9.56 3.87 -2.70
C ASN A 52 8.17 3.33 -2.35
N ALA A 53 7.63 3.79 -1.23
CA ALA A 53 6.35 3.32 -0.70
C ALA A 53 5.48 4.50 -0.26
N GLY A 54 4.18 4.31 -0.30
CA GLY A 54 3.25 5.35 0.09
C GLY A 54 1.80 4.94 -0.02
N VAL A 55 0.96 5.86 0.45
CA VAL A 55 -0.48 5.76 0.45
C VAL A 55 -1.10 6.97 -0.23
N ARG A 56 -2.18 6.75 -0.97
CA ARG A 56 -3.07 7.81 -1.47
C ARG A 56 -4.45 7.61 -0.87
N PHE A 57 -5.02 8.70 -0.39
CA PHE A 57 -6.39 8.75 0.09
C PHE A 57 -7.18 9.66 -0.85
N THR A 58 -8.29 9.18 -1.37
CA THR A 58 -9.26 9.96 -2.12
C THR A 58 -10.49 10.17 -1.24
N SER A 59 -10.76 11.43 -0.89
CA SER A 59 -11.85 11.89 -0.02
C SER A 59 -11.84 13.42 0.03
N ASP A 60 -12.66 14.05 0.87
CA ASP A 60 -12.62 15.51 1.08
C ASP A 60 -11.22 15.98 1.54
N PRO A 61 -10.50 16.80 0.75
CA PRO A 61 -9.12 17.16 1.07
C PRO A 61 -8.99 17.94 2.38
N ALA A 62 -9.98 18.78 2.72
CA ALA A 62 -9.94 19.57 3.95
C ALA A 62 -10.11 18.69 5.19
N ALA A 63 -11.01 17.71 5.15
CA ALA A 63 -11.22 16.73 6.20
C ALA A 63 -9.99 15.81 6.36
N LEU A 64 -9.42 15.30 5.25
CA LEU A 64 -8.18 14.51 5.28
C LEU A 64 -7.02 15.30 5.90
N ASN A 65 -6.88 16.59 5.55
CA ASN A 65 -5.87 17.46 6.16
C ASN A 65 -6.07 17.67 7.66
N ALA A 66 -7.32 17.84 8.10
CA ALA A 66 -7.64 17.96 9.52
C ALA A 66 -7.28 16.67 10.28
N ILE A 67 -7.59 15.50 9.70
CA ILE A 67 -7.26 14.18 10.26
C ILE A 67 -5.75 13.96 10.29
N TYR A 68 -5.03 14.27 9.21
CA TYR A 68 -3.58 14.21 9.17
C TYR A 68 -2.95 15.05 10.29
N GLY A 69 -3.48 16.26 10.53
CA GLY A 69 -3.04 17.12 11.63
C GLY A 69 -3.28 16.54 13.03
N LYS A 70 -4.30 15.71 13.21
CA LYS A 70 -4.57 14.97 14.47
C LYS A 70 -3.63 13.77 14.64
N LEU A 71 -3.35 13.04 13.55
CA LEU A 71 -2.55 11.82 13.58
C LEU A 71 -1.04 12.09 13.64
N LEU A 72 -0.55 13.10 12.94
CA LEU A 72 0.89 13.38 12.83
C LEU A 72 1.58 13.53 14.20
N PRO A 73 1.03 14.27 15.19
CA PRO A 73 1.63 14.36 16.52
C PRO A 73 1.66 13.02 17.26
N LEU A 74 0.65 12.17 17.09
CA LEU A 74 0.58 10.85 17.73
C LEU A 74 1.66 9.93 17.16
N ILE A 75 1.78 9.92 15.82
CA ILE A 75 2.81 9.17 15.12
C ILE A 75 4.19 9.64 15.61
N GLN A 76 4.45 10.95 15.62
CA GLN A 76 5.73 11.52 16.06
C GLN A 76 6.07 11.25 17.54
N GLN A 77 5.08 11.03 18.40
CA GLN A 77 5.30 10.70 19.82
C GLN A 77 5.73 9.24 20.02
N GLU A 78 5.15 8.32 19.26
CA GLU A 78 5.46 6.88 19.33
C GLU A 78 6.76 6.52 18.58
N MET A 79 7.15 7.38 17.65
CA MET A 79 8.25 7.13 16.74
C MET A 79 9.57 7.73 17.27
N GLU A 80 10.45 6.87 17.83
CA GLU A 80 11.82 7.24 18.22
C GLU A 80 12.62 7.81 17.03
N ALA A 81 13.60 8.68 17.28
CA ALA A 81 14.39 9.35 16.24
C ALA A 81 15.03 8.38 15.22
N GLY A 82 14.32 8.14 14.12
CA GLY A 82 14.72 7.25 13.01
C GLY A 82 13.56 6.93 12.06
N VAL A 83 12.47 7.69 12.18
CA VAL A 83 11.19 7.41 11.58
C VAL A 83 11.07 8.13 10.27
N LEU A 84 10.76 7.34 9.25
CA LEU A 84 10.51 7.70 7.85
C LEU A 84 10.05 9.15 7.73
N PRO A 85 10.85 10.07 7.15
CA PRO A 85 10.41 11.41 6.87
C PRO A 85 9.38 11.32 5.74
N PHE A 86 8.14 11.03 6.11
CA PHE A 86 7.06 10.94 5.14
C PHE A 86 6.83 12.32 4.54
N VAL A 87 6.75 12.36 3.23
CA VAL A 87 6.36 13.54 2.47
C VAL A 87 4.86 13.46 2.23
N LYS A 88 4.15 14.48 2.68
CA LYS A 88 2.75 14.71 2.34
C LYS A 88 2.65 15.56 1.08
N ARG A 89 1.74 15.19 0.18
CA ARG A 89 1.30 15.98 -0.97
C ARG A 89 -0.21 16.20 -0.91
N ASP A 90 -0.65 17.44 -1.07
CA ASP A 90 -2.06 17.75 -1.29
C ASP A 90 -2.41 17.54 -2.75
N LEU A 91 -3.55 16.89 -3.01
CA LEU A 91 -4.10 16.62 -4.32
C LEU A 91 -5.46 17.31 -4.44
N ASP A 92 -5.98 17.43 -5.66
CA ASP A 92 -7.30 18.02 -5.88
C ASP A 92 -8.44 17.17 -5.27
N ASP A 93 -8.24 15.85 -5.18
CA ASP A 93 -9.21 14.85 -4.73
C ASP A 93 -8.79 14.14 -3.42
N GLY A 94 -7.74 14.62 -2.74
CA GLY A 94 -7.33 14.07 -1.45
C GLY A 94 -5.89 14.37 -1.08
N ILE A 95 -5.18 13.38 -0.53
CA ILE A 95 -3.77 13.52 -0.13
C ILE A 95 -2.96 12.26 -0.47
N ALA A 96 -1.67 12.44 -0.74
CA ALA A 96 -0.70 11.35 -0.80
C ALA A 96 0.35 11.50 0.31
N ILE A 97 0.80 10.38 0.87
CA ILE A 97 1.86 10.30 1.87
C ILE A 97 2.85 9.25 1.40
N ALA A 98 4.12 9.60 1.23
CA ALA A 98 5.14 8.69 0.70
C ALA A 98 6.48 8.83 1.43
N THR A 99 7.38 7.88 1.21
CA THR A 99 8.75 7.89 1.77
C THR A 99 9.65 9.00 1.19
N ASN A 100 9.30 9.58 0.04
CA ASN A 100 10.04 10.66 -0.59
C ASN A 100 9.16 11.55 -1.49
N GLU A 101 9.66 12.73 -1.87
CA GLU A 101 8.91 13.74 -2.64
C GLU A 101 8.50 13.24 -4.03
N ALA A 102 9.41 12.55 -4.73
CA ALA A 102 9.19 12.04 -6.08
C ALA A 102 8.09 10.97 -6.10
N TYR A 103 8.05 10.10 -5.09
CA TYR A 103 7.00 9.09 -5.00
C TYR A 103 5.66 9.69 -4.56
N ALA A 104 5.66 10.72 -3.70
CA ALA A 104 4.44 11.47 -3.40
C ALA A 104 3.86 12.15 -4.65
N ASP A 105 4.71 12.68 -5.55
CA ASP A 105 4.31 13.20 -6.85
C ASP A 105 3.72 12.10 -7.75
N LYS A 106 4.39 10.95 -7.84
CA LYS A 106 3.94 9.81 -8.66
C LYS A 106 2.56 9.31 -8.22
N LEU A 107 2.28 9.24 -6.91
CA LEU A 107 0.96 8.89 -6.39
C LEU A 107 -0.13 9.91 -6.75
N GLY A 108 0.24 11.18 -6.92
CA GLY A 108 -0.67 12.25 -7.32
C GLY A 108 -0.94 12.34 -8.83
N SER A 109 -0.12 11.69 -9.65
CA SER A 109 -0.31 11.65 -11.10
C SER A 109 -1.30 10.56 -11.56
N ASP A 110 -1.80 10.69 -12.79
CA ASP A 110 -2.56 9.63 -13.43
C ASP A 110 -1.69 8.37 -13.59
N GLY A 111 -2.21 7.23 -13.16
CA GLY A 111 -1.55 5.92 -13.26
C GLY A 111 -2.05 5.11 -14.45
N GLY A 112 -1.20 4.24 -15.00
CA GLY A 112 -1.53 3.33 -16.11
C GLY A 112 -1.54 1.84 -15.72
N LEU A 113 -1.55 1.51 -14.42
CA LEU A 113 -1.39 0.12 -13.95
C LEU A 113 -2.47 -0.82 -14.53
N GLY A 114 -3.73 -0.37 -14.52
CA GLY A 114 -4.85 -1.13 -15.06
C GLY A 114 -4.80 -1.38 -16.57
N GLU A 115 -3.88 -0.72 -17.28
CA GLU A 115 -3.66 -0.90 -18.72
C GLU A 115 -2.51 -1.87 -19.03
N THR A 116 -1.81 -2.37 -17.99
CA THR A 116 -0.67 -3.28 -18.18
C THR A 116 -1.14 -4.73 -18.35
N ASP A 117 -0.51 -5.45 -19.29
CA ASP A 117 -0.81 -6.86 -19.56
C ASP A 117 -0.68 -7.72 -18.29
N ALA A 118 0.38 -7.52 -17.50
CA ALA A 118 0.63 -8.24 -16.26
C ALA A 118 -0.44 -7.99 -15.18
N PHE A 119 -1.06 -6.80 -15.14
CA PHE A 119 -2.17 -6.54 -14.24
C PHE A 119 -3.45 -7.22 -14.72
N GLN A 120 -3.75 -7.07 -16.01
CA GLN A 120 -4.95 -7.62 -16.63
C GLN A 120 -4.94 -9.16 -16.71
N SER A 121 -3.77 -9.79 -16.61
CA SER A 121 -3.65 -11.26 -16.59
C SER A 121 -4.10 -11.90 -15.27
N VAL A 122 -4.19 -11.11 -14.19
CA VAL A 122 -4.54 -11.61 -12.85
C VAL A 122 -5.66 -10.83 -12.14
N ILE A 123 -6.01 -9.64 -12.63
CA ILE A 123 -7.14 -8.84 -12.12
C ILE A 123 -8.14 -8.57 -13.25
N ASP A 124 -9.30 -9.20 -13.14
CA ASP A 124 -10.46 -8.90 -13.98
C ASP A 124 -11.31 -7.79 -13.34
N ASP A 125 -11.76 -6.83 -14.16
CA ASP A 125 -12.72 -5.78 -13.79
C ASP A 125 -12.45 -5.10 -12.44
N ALA A 126 -11.22 -4.62 -12.23
CA ALA A 126 -10.76 -4.02 -10.97
C ALA A 126 -11.69 -2.93 -10.40
N ALA A 127 -12.38 -2.18 -11.27
CA ALA A 127 -13.29 -1.11 -10.87
C ALA A 127 -14.61 -1.60 -10.26
N ALA A 128 -14.97 -2.86 -10.50
CA ALA A 128 -16.14 -3.50 -9.91
C ALA A 128 -15.84 -4.21 -8.58
N GLN A 129 -14.57 -4.23 -8.15
CA GLN A 129 -14.13 -4.96 -6.96
C GLN A 129 -14.03 -4.03 -5.75
N GLU A 130 -14.41 -4.50 -4.56
CA GLU A 130 -14.25 -3.70 -3.33
C GLU A 130 -12.78 -3.60 -2.88
N PHE A 131 -12.02 -4.70 -3.04
CA PHE A 131 -10.59 -4.72 -2.76
C PHE A 131 -9.83 -5.43 -3.88
N VAL A 132 -8.69 -4.84 -4.24
CA VAL A 132 -7.75 -5.37 -5.23
C VAL A 132 -6.36 -5.39 -4.61
N ALA A 133 -5.72 -6.55 -4.63
CA ALA A 133 -4.31 -6.71 -4.32
C ALA A 133 -3.58 -7.23 -5.56
N TYR A 134 -2.48 -6.60 -5.91
CA TYR A 134 -1.71 -6.93 -7.10
C TYR A 134 -0.21 -6.90 -6.77
N PHE A 135 0.52 -7.85 -7.35
CA PHE A 135 1.97 -7.91 -7.25
C PHE A 135 2.57 -8.42 -8.56
N ASN A 136 3.42 -7.59 -9.16
CA ASN A 136 4.18 -7.94 -10.36
C ASN A 136 5.50 -8.59 -9.95
N TRP A 137 5.59 -9.91 -10.04
CA TRP A 137 6.80 -10.65 -9.67
C TRP A 137 7.91 -10.47 -10.70
N ASP A 138 7.59 -10.51 -12.00
CA ASP A 138 8.54 -10.36 -13.11
C ASP A 138 9.36 -9.05 -13.00
N SER A 139 8.71 -8.00 -12.47
CA SER A 139 9.34 -6.70 -12.23
C SER A 139 10.37 -6.65 -11.10
N VAL A 140 10.36 -7.63 -10.19
CA VAL A 140 11.15 -7.60 -8.93
C VAL A 140 11.87 -8.91 -8.64
N GLU A 141 11.79 -9.90 -9.51
CA GLU A 141 12.29 -11.24 -9.23
C GLU A 141 13.80 -11.29 -9.04
N ASP A 142 14.58 -10.62 -9.88
CA ASP A 142 16.04 -10.64 -9.83
C ASP A 142 16.62 -10.25 -8.46
N PRO A 143 16.28 -9.09 -7.86
CA PRO A 143 16.79 -8.72 -6.54
C PRO A 143 16.30 -9.65 -5.42
N ILE A 144 15.08 -10.19 -5.53
CA ILE A 144 14.54 -11.12 -4.52
C ILE A 144 15.26 -12.47 -4.61
N LEU A 145 15.38 -13.05 -5.81
CA LEU A 145 16.07 -14.32 -6.05
C LEU A 145 17.55 -14.23 -5.65
N GLN A 146 18.21 -13.11 -5.93
CA GLN A 146 19.58 -12.85 -5.46
C GLN A 146 19.67 -12.83 -3.93
N ALA A 147 18.72 -12.18 -3.26
CA ALA A 147 18.67 -12.14 -1.80
C ALA A 147 18.44 -13.54 -1.20
N LEU A 148 17.54 -14.34 -1.77
CA LEU A 148 17.27 -15.73 -1.35
C LEU A 148 18.51 -16.62 -1.49
N GLN A 149 19.21 -16.55 -2.63
CA GLN A 149 20.48 -17.27 -2.82
C GLN A 149 21.54 -16.85 -1.80
N GLY A 150 21.64 -15.56 -1.49
CA GLY A 150 22.54 -15.04 -0.46
C GLY A 150 22.24 -15.56 0.95
N GLN A 151 20.98 -15.92 1.22
CA GLN A 151 20.54 -16.53 2.47
C GLN A 151 20.73 -18.06 2.53
N GLY A 152 21.19 -18.67 1.43
CA GLY A 152 21.46 -20.10 1.35
C GLY A 152 20.29 -20.95 0.84
N GLU A 153 19.26 -20.33 0.25
CA GLU A 153 18.19 -21.05 -0.42
C GLU A 153 18.74 -21.85 -1.62
N GLY A 154 18.21 -23.05 -1.80
CA GLY A 154 18.66 -23.97 -2.85
C GLY A 154 18.30 -23.49 -4.26
N GLN A 155 19.11 -23.87 -5.25
CA GLN A 155 18.86 -23.54 -6.65
C GLN A 155 17.47 -24.00 -7.13
N GLU A 156 16.96 -25.11 -6.60
CA GLU A 156 15.62 -25.62 -6.89
C GLU A 156 14.51 -24.61 -6.53
N VAL A 157 14.63 -23.89 -5.41
CA VAL A 157 13.66 -22.86 -5.02
C VAL A 157 13.67 -21.72 -6.03
N VAL A 158 14.86 -21.27 -6.41
CA VAL A 158 15.03 -20.22 -7.42
C VAL A 158 14.42 -20.62 -8.76
N ASP A 159 14.68 -21.85 -9.20
CA ASP A 159 14.18 -22.37 -10.48
C ASP A 159 12.64 -22.52 -10.47
N ASN A 160 12.04 -22.85 -9.32
CA ASN A 160 10.59 -22.95 -9.17
C ASN A 160 9.88 -21.58 -9.15
N LEU A 161 10.58 -20.50 -8.79
CA LEU A 161 9.99 -19.16 -8.69
C LEU A 161 10.09 -18.36 -9.99
N ARG A 162 11.14 -18.57 -10.80
CA ARG A 162 11.33 -17.89 -12.10
C ARG A 162 10.15 -17.92 -13.06
N PRO A 163 9.33 -18.99 -13.14
CA PRO A 163 8.22 -19.00 -14.08
C PRO A 163 7.06 -18.11 -13.67
N LEU A 164 7.01 -17.60 -12.43
CA LEU A 164 5.92 -16.74 -11.98
C LEU A 164 6.01 -15.39 -12.69
N GLU A 165 4.88 -14.75 -12.97
CA GLU A 165 4.86 -13.43 -13.61
C GLU A 165 4.15 -12.42 -12.71
N ALA A 166 2.90 -12.68 -12.33
CA ALA A 166 2.12 -11.81 -11.46
C ALA A 166 1.16 -12.58 -10.56
N PHE A 167 0.75 -11.92 -9.48
CA PHE A 167 -0.24 -12.39 -8.53
C PHE A 167 -1.34 -11.34 -8.37
N GLY A 168 -2.58 -11.80 -8.38
CA GLY A 168 -3.76 -10.97 -8.17
C GLY A 168 -4.69 -11.60 -7.15
N ALA A 169 -5.28 -10.77 -6.31
CA ALA A 169 -6.39 -11.16 -5.46
C ALA A 169 -7.46 -10.08 -5.45
N THR A 170 -8.72 -10.49 -5.54
CA THR A 170 -9.87 -9.60 -5.40
C THR A 170 -10.80 -10.10 -4.31
N PHE A 171 -11.46 -9.16 -3.65
CA PHE A 171 -12.41 -9.46 -2.57
C PHE A 171 -13.63 -8.58 -2.76
N ASP A 172 -14.80 -9.22 -2.73
CA ASP A 172 -16.11 -8.56 -2.73
C ASP A 172 -16.91 -9.07 -1.54
N ILE A 173 -17.46 -8.15 -0.75
CA ILE A 173 -18.34 -8.47 0.36
C ILE A 173 -19.78 -8.23 -0.08
N GLU A 174 -20.53 -9.33 -0.24
CA GLU A 174 -21.98 -9.26 -0.37
C GLU A 174 -22.65 -9.46 0.99
N ASP A 175 -23.91 -9.05 1.11
CA ASP A 175 -24.70 -9.03 2.36
C ASP A 175 -24.60 -10.33 3.19
N ASN A 176 -24.39 -11.47 2.55
CA ASN A 176 -24.40 -12.78 3.21
C ASN A 176 -23.27 -13.73 2.78
N TYR A 177 -22.32 -13.28 1.95
CA TYR A 177 -21.13 -14.05 1.58
C TYR A 177 -20.00 -13.13 1.11
N MET A 178 -18.77 -13.65 1.17
CA MET A 178 -17.59 -13.00 0.61
C MET A 178 -17.14 -13.80 -0.61
N GLN A 179 -16.94 -13.13 -1.74
CA GLN A 179 -16.29 -13.70 -2.90
C GLN A 179 -14.81 -13.33 -2.86
N ILE A 180 -13.94 -14.33 -3.00
CA ILE A 180 -12.50 -14.13 -3.07
C ILE A 180 -12.00 -14.80 -4.35
N SER A 181 -11.27 -14.05 -5.16
CA SER A 181 -10.55 -14.58 -6.32
C SER A 181 -9.06 -14.51 -6.08
N PHE A 182 -8.33 -15.55 -6.47
CA PHE A 182 -6.88 -15.56 -6.52
C PHE A 182 -6.45 -16.01 -7.90
N GLN A 183 -5.59 -15.22 -8.55
CA GLN A 183 -5.04 -15.53 -9.86
C GLN A 183 -3.52 -15.41 -9.81
N VAL A 184 -2.85 -16.30 -10.54
CA VAL A 184 -1.40 -16.31 -10.73
C VAL A 184 -1.16 -16.49 -12.21
N SER A 185 -0.38 -15.58 -12.81
CA SER A 185 0.10 -15.74 -14.17
C SER A 185 1.54 -16.26 -14.16
N VAL A 186 1.89 -17.00 -15.22
CA VAL A 186 3.21 -17.62 -15.38
C VAL A 186 3.73 -17.34 -16.79
N ASN A 187 5.04 -17.13 -16.87
CA ASN A 187 5.77 -17.03 -18.11
C ASN A 187 5.92 -18.42 -18.76
N ASP A 188 5.79 -18.49 -20.09
CA ASP A 188 5.99 -19.69 -20.91
C ASP A 188 7.48 -20.10 -21.06
#